data_AF-X0RYX6-F1
#
_entry.id   AF-X0RYX6-F1
#
_cell.length_a   1.000
_cell.length_b   1.000
_cell.length_c   1.000
_cell.angle_alpha   90.00
_cell.angle_beta   90.00
_cell.angle_gamma   90.00
#
_symmetry.space_group_name_H-M   'P 1'
#
loop_
_entity.id
_entity.type
_entity.pdbx_description
1 polymer ?
#
loop_
_entity_poly.entity_id
_entity_poly.type
_entity_poly.pdbx_seq_one_letter_code
_entity_poly.pdbx_strand_id
1 'polypeptide(L)'
;MDINTNFIAGKMNKSVDERLIPVGQYIDALNVRLGSTENTEIGAVENSKGNTILTEISHEDVTLSANAKCIGAFEDGVKENIYWFVHDPTNPMSATTKVDMILSYNTTSQATTYHVISESVLNFNPQYLITGVDIIE
;
A
#
# COMPACT_ATOMS: atom_id res chain seq x y z
N MET A 1 14.57 -14.44 23.02
CA MET A 1 13.34 -14.33 23.82
C MET A 1 12.42 -13.41 23.06
N ASP A 2 11.39 -13.96 22.42
CA ASP A 2 10.34 -13.15 21.81
C ASP A 2 9.43 -12.64 22.92
N ILE A 3 9.45 -11.32 23.12
CA ILE A 3 8.60 -10.65 24.10
C ILE A 3 7.24 -10.44 23.43
N ASN A 4 6.32 -11.40 23.61
CA ASN A 4 4.92 -11.21 23.25
C ASN A 4 4.22 -10.41 24.35
N THR A 5 3.99 -9.12 24.11
CA THR A 5 3.17 -8.27 25.00
C THR A 5 1.71 -8.41 24.64
N ASN A 6 0.94 -9.17 25.44
CA ASN A 6 -0.50 -9.20 25.32
C ASN A 6 -1.09 -7.90 25.89
N PHE A 7 -1.69 -7.06 25.02
CA PHE A 7 -2.29 -5.78 25.38
C PHE A 7 -3.72 -5.98 25.89
N ILE A 8 -3.85 -6.49 27.12
CA ILE A 8 -5.16 -6.82 27.71
C ILE A 8 -5.91 -5.55 28.18
N ALA A 9 -5.20 -4.50 28.61
CA ALA A 9 -5.83 -3.33 29.25
C ALA A 9 -5.86 -2.05 28.40
N GLY A 10 -5.20 -2.02 27.23
CA GLY A 10 -5.20 -0.88 26.30
C GLY A 10 -4.92 0.50 26.91
N LYS A 11 -4.08 0.58 27.94
CA LYS A 11 -3.88 1.81 28.71
C LYS A 11 -2.55 2.49 28.39
N MET A 12 -2.61 3.72 27.88
CA MET A 12 -1.42 4.55 27.64
C MET A 12 -0.93 5.19 28.95
N ASN A 13 0.37 5.08 29.24
CA ASN A 13 0.99 5.68 30.41
C ASN A 13 2.24 6.48 30.03
N LYS A 14 2.17 7.81 30.12
CA LYS A 14 3.27 8.73 29.78
C LYS A 14 4.07 9.22 30.99
N SER A 15 3.73 8.78 32.20
CA SER A 15 4.29 9.32 33.43
C SER A 15 5.38 8.45 34.05
N VAL A 16 5.46 7.17 33.66
CA VAL A 16 6.46 6.22 34.15
C VAL A 16 7.52 5.96 33.09
N ASP A 17 8.73 5.68 33.56
CA ASP A 17 9.86 5.22 32.74
C ASP A 17 9.48 3.93 31.98
N GLU A 18 9.97 3.80 30.74
CA GLU A 18 9.71 2.68 29.84
C GLU A 18 10.05 1.30 30.41
N ARG A 19 11.01 1.24 31.33
CA ARG A 19 11.43 0.00 31.99
C ARG A 19 10.50 -0.41 33.14
N LEU A 20 9.60 0.47 33.55
CA LEU A 20 8.67 0.29 34.68
C LEU A 20 7.21 0.25 34.23
N ILE A 21 6.95 0.14 32.93
CA ILE A 21 5.60 0.06 32.39
C ILE A 21 4.98 -1.29 32.82
N PRO A 22 3.84 -1.28 33.53
CA PRO A 22 3.13 -2.50 33.89
C PRO A 22 2.68 -3.24 32.62
N VAL A 23 2.68 -4.58 32.67
CA VAL A 23 2.20 -5.43 31.57
C VAL A 23 0.79 -5.01 31.14
N GLY A 24 0.59 -4.79 29.84
CA GLY A 24 -0.67 -4.33 29.26
C GLY A 24 -0.82 -2.81 29.14
N GLN A 25 0.19 -2.03 29.53
CA GLN A 25 0.27 -0.59 29.28
C GLN A 25 1.33 -0.28 28.20
N TYR A 26 1.24 0.90 27.60
CA TYR A 26 2.17 1.36 26.57
C TYR A 26 2.47 2.85 26.70
N ILE A 27 3.66 3.29 26.28
CA ILE A 27 4.06 4.72 26.26
C ILE A 27 3.67 5.37 24.95
N ASP A 28 3.90 4.64 23.86
CA ASP A 28 3.64 5.06 22.50
C ASP A 28 3.10 3.88 21.69
N ALA A 29 2.33 4.20 20.65
CA ALA A 29 1.68 3.22 19.79
C ALA A 29 1.51 3.82 18.39
N LEU A 30 2.05 3.13 17.38
CA LEU A 30 1.89 3.48 15.96
C LEU A 30 1.09 2.39 15.26
N ASN A 31 0.26 2.80 14.29
CA ASN A 31 -0.61 1.92 13.51
C ASN A 31 -1.56 1.06 14.35
N VAL A 32 -1.98 1.49 15.54
CA VAL A 32 -2.87 0.68 16.37
C VAL A 32 -4.35 0.90 16.06
N ARG A 33 -5.15 -0.16 16.15
CA ARG A 33 -6.62 -0.13 16.07
C ARG A 33 -7.21 -0.57 17.40
N LEU A 34 -8.21 0.16 17.85
CA LEU A 34 -9.05 -0.20 18.99
C LEU A 34 -10.23 -1.02 18.48
N GLY A 35 -10.24 -2.31 18.80
CA GLY A 35 -11.35 -3.21 18.48
C GLY A 35 -12.34 -3.25 19.64
N SER A 36 -13.64 -3.28 19.32
CA SER A 36 -14.69 -3.74 20.23
C SER A 36 -15.28 -4.99 19.60
N THR A 37 -14.75 -6.16 19.95
CA THR A 37 -15.39 -7.42 19.55
C THR A 37 -16.13 -7.99 20.74
N GLU A 38 -17.30 -8.58 20.51
CA GLU A 38 -18.17 -9.07 21.58
C GLU A 38 -17.59 -10.28 22.34
N ASN A 39 -16.55 -10.91 21.78
CA ASN A 39 -15.91 -12.11 22.34
C ASN A 39 -14.50 -11.86 22.89
N THR A 40 -13.92 -10.66 22.75
CA THR A 40 -12.65 -10.29 23.37
C THR A 40 -12.85 -9.11 24.32
N GLU A 41 -12.21 -9.18 25.48
CA GLU A 41 -12.34 -8.16 26.53
C GLU A 41 -12.12 -6.75 25.96
N ILE A 42 -13.12 -5.90 26.18
CA ILE A 42 -13.21 -4.50 25.75
C ILE A 42 -11.90 -3.77 26.08
N GLY A 43 -11.22 -3.23 25.07
CA GLY A 43 -10.01 -2.40 25.26
C GLY A 43 -8.70 -2.98 24.76
N ALA A 44 -8.70 -4.08 24.01
CA ALA A 44 -7.49 -4.56 23.36
C ALA A 44 -7.00 -3.59 22.26
N VAL A 45 -5.72 -3.25 22.34
CA VAL A 45 -5.00 -2.45 21.33
C VAL A 45 -4.32 -3.45 20.40
N GLU A 46 -4.75 -3.50 19.14
CA GLU A 46 -4.17 -4.38 18.13
C GLU A 46 -3.31 -3.57 17.15
N ASN A 47 -2.18 -4.13 16.70
CA ASN A 47 -1.38 -3.51 15.66
C ASN A 47 -2.04 -3.75 14.29
N SER A 48 -2.28 -2.67 13.54
CA SER A 48 -2.73 -2.74 12.16
C SER A 48 -1.56 -3.18 11.30
N LYS A 49 -1.77 -4.23 10.50
CA LYS A 49 -0.77 -4.71 9.57
C LYS A 49 -0.41 -3.58 8.59
N GLY A 50 0.89 -3.40 8.36
CA GLY A 50 1.39 -2.46 7.37
C GLY A 50 1.13 -2.93 5.93
N ASN A 51 1.61 -2.14 4.97
CA ASN A 51 1.50 -2.47 3.56
C ASN A 51 2.45 -3.61 3.21
N THR A 52 1.96 -4.60 2.48
CA THR A 52 2.79 -5.65 1.88
C THR A 52 2.96 -5.33 0.40
N ILE A 53 4.17 -5.50 -0.13
CA ILE A 53 4.42 -5.36 -1.57
C ILE A 53 3.70 -6.52 -2.27
N LEU A 54 2.75 -6.19 -3.15
CA LEU A 54 1.92 -7.18 -3.85
C LEU A 54 2.57 -7.70 -5.14
N THR A 55 3.30 -6.84 -5.85
CA THR A 55 3.94 -7.19 -7.12
C THR A 55 5.04 -6.20 -7.47
N GLU A 56 6.03 -6.65 -8.25
CA GLU A 56 7.01 -5.78 -8.89
C GLU A 56 6.59 -5.56 -10.35
N ILE A 57 6.58 -4.31 -10.78
CA ILE A 57 6.22 -3.93 -12.13
C ILE A 57 7.51 -3.75 -12.94
N SER A 58 7.55 -4.33 -14.13
CA SER A 58 8.68 -4.26 -15.05
C SER A 58 8.22 -3.85 -16.45
N HIS A 59 9.12 -3.22 -17.19
CA HIS A 59 8.94 -2.89 -18.59
C HIS A 59 10.11 -3.48 -19.37
N GLU A 60 9.82 -4.35 -20.34
CA GLU A 60 10.84 -5.09 -21.12
C GLU A 60 11.89 -5.79 -20.25
N ASP A 61 11.44 -6.57 -19.26
CA ASP A 61 12.27 -7.31 -18.30
C ASP A 61 13.17 -6.45 -17.40
N VAL A 62 12.99 -5.13 -17.41
CA VAL A 62 13.65 -4.18 -16.50
C VAL A 62 12.65 -3.64 -15.49
N THR A 63 12.95 -3.81 -14.20
CA THR A 63 12.15 -3.24 -13.11
C THR A 63 12.09 -1.72 -13.23
N LEU A 64 10.94 -1.14 -12.90
CA LEU A 64 10.77 0.32 -12.92
C LEU A 64 11.79 1.03 -12.04
N SER A 65 12.10 2.27 -12.42
CA SER A 65 13.05 3.08 -11.68
C SER A 65 12.54 3.45 -10.29
N ALA A 66 13.45 3.79 -9.37
CA ALA A 66 13.09 4.30 -8.04
C ALA A 66 12.30 5.62 -8.08
N ASN A 67 12.28 6.32 -9.23
CA ASN A 67 11.52 7.54 -9.43
C ASN A 67 10.12 7.28 -10.00
N ALA A 68 9.79 6.03 -10.32
CA ALA A 68 8.48 5.66 -10.81
C ALA A 68 7.41 6.01 -9.77
N LYS A 69 6.32 6.61 -10.24
CA LYS A 69 5.20 7.04 -9.40
C LYS A 69 3.90 6.47 -9.93
N CYS A 70 3.12 5.91 -9.01
CA CYS A 70 1.71 5.69 -9.24
C CYS A 70 0.98 7.03 -9.08
N ILE A 71 0.38 7.52 -10.16
CA ILE A 71 -0.32 8.82 -10.21
C ILE A 71 -1.83 8.68 -9.98
N GLY A 72 -2.33 7.44 -9.94
CA GLY A 72 -3.73 7.13 -9.71
C GLY A 72 -3.93 5.63 -9.54
N ALA A 73 -4.95 5.27 -8.79
CA ALA A 73 -5.37 3.89 -8.60
C ALA A 73 -6.89 3.82 -8.64
N PHE A 74 -7.41 2.71 -9.16
CA PHE A 74 -8.83 2.41 -9.16
C PHE A 74 -9.03 0.95 -8.75
N GLU A 75 -9.94 0.72 -7.81
CA GLU A 75 -10.26 -0.62 -7.31
C GLU A 75 -11.60 -1.06 -7.90
N ASP A 76 -11.60 -2.18 -8.61
CA ASP A 76 -12.80 -2.92 -8.99
C ASP A 76 -12.97 -4.10 -8.03
N GLY A 77 -13.78 -3.89 -6.99
CA GLY A 77 -14.09 -4.91 -6.00
C GLY A 77 -14.98 -6.05 -6.52
N VAL A 78 -15.63 -5.90 -7.68
CA VAL A 78 -16.47 -6.99 -8.25
C VAL A 78 -15.58 -8.05 -8.89
N LYS A 79 -14.50 -7.63 -9.56
CA LYS A 79 -13.55 -8.52 -10.23
C LYS A 79 -12.24 -8.73 -9.45
N GLU A 80 -12.13 -8.14 -8.27
CA GLU A 80 -10.93 -8.20 -7.42
C GLU A 80 -9.68 -7.71 -8.17
N ASN A 81 -9.86 -6.64 -8.97
CA ASN A 81 -8.82 -6.04 -9.81
C ASN A 81 -8.48 -4.64 -9.30
N ILE A 82 -7.19 -4.37 -9.17
CA ILE A 82 -6.67 -3.05 -8.86
C ILE A 82 -5.98 -2.50 -10.11
N TYR A 83 -6.49 -1.40 -10.64
CA TYR A 83 -5.90 -0.69 -11.76
C TYR A 83 -4.96 0.39 -11.26
N TRP A 84 -3.76 0.46 -11.85
CA TRP A 84 -2.74 1.46 -11.55
C TRP A 84 -2.36 2.24 -12.80
N PHE A 85 -2.20 3.54 -12.60
CA PHE A 85 -1.68 4.48 -13.59
C PHE A 85 -0.27 4.86 -13.13
N VAL A 86 0.73 4.43 -13.87
CA VAL A 86 2.13 4.52 -13.47
C VAL A 86 2.89 5.37 -14.47
N HIS A 87 3.70 6.29 -13.94
CA HIS A 87 4.63 7.12 -14.70
C HIS A 87 6.05 6.84 -14.22
N ASP A 88 6.91 6.38 -15.11
CA ASP A 88 8.35 6.25 -14.86
C ASP A 88 9.11 7.24 -15.75
N PRO A 89 9.73 8.29 -15.17
CA PRO A 89 10.45 9.31 -15.92
C PRO A 89 11.84 8.87 -16.38
N THR A 90 12.36 7.75 -15.88
CA THR A 90 13.74 7.31 -16.10
C THR A 90 13.80 5.81 -16.35
N ASN A 91 13.26 5.37 -17.48
CA ASN A 91 13.34 3.98 -17.91
C ASN A 91 14.43 3.79 -18.98
N PRO A 92 15.45 2.93 -18.73
CA PRO A 92 16.56 2.73 -19.67
C PRO A 92 16.16 1.96 -20.94
N MET A 93 15.02 1.28 -20.94
CA MET A 93 14.51 0.53 -22.10
C MET A 93 13.64 1.39 -23.03
N SER A 94 13.14 2.52 -22.55
CA SER A 94 12.36 3.43 -23.39
C SER A 94 13.25 4.26 -24.31
N ALA A 95 12.85 4.37 -25.59
CA ALA A 95 13.47 5.25 -26.57
C ALA A 95 13.34 6.74 -26.19
N THR A 96 12.34 7.09 -25.37
CA THR A 96 12.04 8.46 -24.94
C THR A 96 12.44 8.70 -23.48
N THR A 97 13.17 7.77 -22.86
CA THR A 97 13.58 7.75 -21.43
C THR A 97 12.44 7.70 -20.41
N LYS A 98 11.18 7.80 -20.85
CA LYS A 98 9.99 7.81 -20.02
C LYS A 98 9.02 6.73 -20.49
N VAL A 99 8.34 6.09 -19.55
CA VAL A 99 7.27 5.14 -19.86
C VAL A 99 6.07 5.41 -18.97
N ASP A 100 4.92 5.49 -19.61
CA ASP A 100 3.62 5.62 -18.97
C ASP A 100 2.86 4.32 -19.18
N MET A 101 2.26 3.81 -18.11
CA MET A 101 1.59 2.52 -18.14
C MET A 101 0.25 2.55 -17.43
N ILE A 102 -0.66 1.75 -17.97
CA ILE A 102 -1.92 1.39 -17.33
C ILE A 102 -1.93 -0.13 -17.20
N LEU A 103 -2.03 -0.61 -15.97
CA LEU A 103 -1.91 -2.01 -15.64
C LEU A 103 -2.93 -2.38 -14.56
N SER A 104 -3.32 -3.65 -14.53
CA SER A 104 -4.21 -4.18 -13.51
C SER A 104 -3.58 -5.34 -12.79
N TYR A 105 -3.75 -5.41 -11.49
CA TYR A 105 -3.37 -6.53 -10.65
C TYR A 105 -4.62 -7.21 -10.11
N ASN A 106 -4.77 -8.50 -10.38
CA ASN A 106 -5.84 -9.30 -9.80
C ASN A 106 -5.37 -9.90 -8.48
N THR A 107 -6.05 -9.60 -7.38
CA THR A 107 -5.66 -10.05 -6.03
C THR A 107 -5.91 -11.55 -5.81
N THR A 108 -6.84 -12.15 -6.56
CA THR A 108 -7.19 -13.57 -6.45
C THR A 108 -6.23 -14.47 -7.22
N SER A 109 -5.95 -14.12 -8.48
CA SER A 109 -5.01 -14.88 -9.33
C SER A 109 -3.56 -14.46 -9.15
N GLN A 110 -3.30 -13.34 -8.46
CA GLN A 110 -1.98 -12.75 -8.25
C GLN A 110 -1.26 -12.41 -9.56
N ALA A 111 -2.02 -12.09 -10.62
CA ALA A 111 -1.51 -11.80 -11.95
C ALA A 111 -1.57 -10.30 -12.25
N THR A 112 -0.46 -9.77 -12.77
CA THR A 112 -0.35 -8.40 -13.31
C THR A 112 -0.57 -8.42 -14.83
N THR A 113 -1.50 -7.62 -15.32
CA THR A 113 -1.80 -7.46 -16.75
C THR A 113 -1.48 -6.04 -17.19
N TYR A 114 -0.73 -5.89 -18.28
CA TYR A 114 -0.40 -4.60 -18.89
C TYR A 114 -1.42 -4.28 -19.98
N HIS A 115 -2.22 -3.22 -19.78
CA HIS A 115 -3.26 -2.82 -20.73
C HIS A 115 -2.72 -1.84 -21.76
N VAL A 116 -1.97 -0.85 -21.29
CA VAL A 116 -1.38 0.19 -22.13
C VAL A 116 0.04 0.45 -21.66
N ILE A 117 0.96 0.46 -22.60
CA ILE A 117 2.35 0.90 -22.41
C ILE A 117 2.59 1.94 -23.49
N SER A 118 2.96 3.15 -23.08
CA SER A 118 3.19 4.27 -23.99
C SER A 118 4.40 5.07 -23.55
N GLU A 119 5.27 5.39 -24.51
CA GLU A 119 6.46 6.21 -24.25
C GLU A 119 6.26 7.69 -24.65
N SER A 120 5.27 7.98 -25.50
CA SER A 120 5.12 9.30 -26.12
C SER A 120 3.70 9.88 -26.11
N VAL A 121 2.66 9.05 -26.19
CA VAL A 121 1.27 9.50 -26.40
C VAL A 121 0.57 9.83 -25.08
N LEU A 122 0.65 8.95 -24.09
CA LEU A 122 -0.08 9.07 -22.82
C LEU A 122 0.43 10.27 -21.99
N ASN A 123 1.74 10.49 -21.99
CA ASN A 123 2.44 11.66 -21.46
C ASN A 123 1.94 12.10 -20.08
N PHE A 124 1.93 11.16 -19.14
CA PHE A 124 1.53 11.46 -17.78
C PHE A 124 2.48 12.47 -17.13
N ASN A 125 1.91 13.30 -16.27
CA ASN A 125 2.66 14.27 -15.51
C ASN A 125 2.51 13.94 -14.01
N PRO A 126 3.62 13.71 -13.28
CA PRO A 126 3.59 13.31 -11.88
C PRO A 126 3.02 14.38 -10.93
N GLN A 127 2.76 15.61 -11.40
CA GLN A 127 2.10 16.66 -10.64
C GLN A 127 0.56 16.62 -10.76
N TYR A 128 0.02 15.99 -11.79
CA TYR A 128 -1.41 15.92 -12.06
C TYR A 128 -1.92 14.50 -11.77
N LEU A 129 -2.41 14.29 -10.56
CA LEU A 129 -2.92 13.00 -10.11
C LEU A 129 -4.29 12.69 -10.73
N ILE A 130 -4.51 11.43 -11.05
CA ILE A 130 -5.81 10.92 -11.49
C ILE A 130 -6.64 10.64 -10.23
N THR A 131 -7.70 11.42 -10.05
CA THR A 131 -8.55 11.40 -8.85
C THR A 131 -9.90 10.73 -9.05
N GLY A 132 -10.31 10.55 -10.30
CA GLY A 132 -11.56 9.90 -10.68
C GLY A 132 -11.35 9.02 -11.90
N VAL A 133 -11.80 7.77 -11.79
CA VAL A 133 -11.81 6.78 -12.86
C VAL A 133 -13.18 6.13 -12.80
N ASP A 134 -13.82 6.01 -13.95
CA ASP A 134 -15.10 5.32 -14.09
C ASP A 134 -14.92 4.19 -15.10
N ILE A 135 -15.38 2.99 -14.74
CA ILE A 135 -15.34 1.81 -15.59
C ILE A 135 -16.74 1.61 -16.16
N ILE A 136 -16.85 1.74 -17.48
CA ILE A 136 -18.11 1.52 -18.18
C ILE A 136 -18.16 0.06 -18.61
N GLU A 137 -19.26 -0.61 -18.30
CA GLU A 137 -19.58 -1.98 -18.72
C GLU A 137 -20.48 -2.01 -19.96
#